data_AF-A0A926L7P1-F1
#
_entry.id   AF-A0A926L7P1-F1
#
_cell.length_a   1.000
_cell.length_b   1.000
_cell.length_c   1.000
_cell.angle_alpha   90.00
_cell.angle_beta   90.00
_cell.angle_gamma   90.00
#
_symmetry.space_group_name_H-M   'P 1'
#
loop_
_entity.id
_entity.type
_entity.pdbx_description
1 polymer ?
#
loop_
_entity_poly.entity_id
_entity_poly.type
_entity_poly.pdbx_seq_one_letter_code
_entity_poly.pdbx_strand_id
1 'polypeptide(L)'
;MSEVRWHGTDFLPQAIALDNTFLLHHAAVHTVSAGGRALLALNRTLFRGPRYLDATLATLDRIPDGYSNLARQLITQPSRESADAYVQALEDFHPWPVDPAASASIFIRDNELAWLTGILPPELS
;
A
#
# COMPACT_ATOMS: atom_id res chain seq x y z
N MET A 1 5.46 -1.57 3.94
CA MET A 1 5.21 -2.90 3.35
C MET A 1 4.15 -3.71 4.07
N SER A 2 4.08 -3.75 5.40
CA SER A 2 3.00 -4.49 6.09
C SER A 2 1.60 -4.10 5.62
N GLU A 3 1.30 -2.79 5.51
CA GLU A 3 0.02 -2.29 4.98
C GLU A 3 -0.20 -2.65 3.50
N VAL A 4 0.86 -2.62 2.67
CA VAL A 4 0.78 -3.02 1.24
C VAL A 4 0.36 -4.48 1.13
N ARG A 5 1.01 -5.36 1.90
CA ARG A 5 0.71 -6.78 1.94
C ARG A 5 -0.73 -6.99 2.43
N TRP A 6 -1.07 -6.48 3.61
CA TRP A 6 -2.39 -6.72 4.18
C TRP A 6 -3.55 -6.20 3.34
N HIS A 7 -3.47 -4.97 2.83
CA HIS A 7 -4.55 -4.48 1.98
C HIS A 7 -4.59 -5.21 0.63
N GLY A 8 -3.43 -5.47 0.02
CA GLY A 8 -3.36 -6.05 -1.32
C GLY A 8 -3.62 -7.56 -1.37
N THR A 9 -3.16 -8.32 -0.37
CA THR A 9 -3.17 -9.80 -0.37
C THR A 9 -4.17 -10.42 0.61
N ASP A 10 -4.74 -9.65 1.54
CA ASP A 10 -5.74 -10.17 2.49
C ASP A 10 -7.10 -9.48 2.28
N PHE A 11 -7.17 -8.16 2.45
CA PHE A 11 -8.44 -7.42 2.37
C PHE A 11 -9.04 -7.45 0.95
N LEU A 12 -8.22 -7.27 -0.09
CA LEU A 12 -8.70 -7.23 -1.46
C LEU A 12 -9.26 -8.59 -1.93
N PRO A 13 -8.56 -9.73 -1.75
CA PRO A 13 -9.15 -11.03 -2.06
C PRO A 13 -10.42 -11.33 -1.26
N GLN A 14 -10.48 -10.90 0.01
CA GLN A 14 -11.70 -11.04 0.82
C GLN A 14 -12.86 -10.20 0.25
N ALA A 15 -12.60 -8.98 -0.21
CA ALA A 15 -13.60 -8.14 -0.87
C ALA A 15 -14.17 -8.81 -2.12
N ILE A 16 -13.31 -9.42 -2.94
CA ILE A 16 -13.74 -10.17 -4.14
C ILE A 16 -14.62 -11.35 -3.74
N ALA A 17 -14.18 -12.15 -2.76
CA ALA A 17 -14.92 -13.32 -2.31
C ALA A 17 -16.32 -12.97 -1.75
N LEU A 18 -16.47 -11.77 -1.19
CA LEU A 18 -17.72 -11.27 -0.61
C LEU A 18 -18.55 -10.40 -1.56
N ASP A 19 -18.09 -10.19 -2.80
CA ASP A 19 -18.66 -9.21 -3.74
C ASP A 19 -18.86 -7.82 -3.12
N ASN A 20 -17.92 -7.41 -2.27
CA ASN A 20 -18.01 -6.17 -1.50
C ASN A 20 -17.28 -5.03 -2.20
N THR A 21 -18.03 -4.25 -3.00
CA THR A 21 -17.48 -3.12 -3.76
C THR A 21 -16.79 -2.08 -2.89
N PHE A 22 -17.32 -1.81 -1.68
CA PHE A 22 -16.73 -0.84 -0.76
C PHE A 22 -15.36 -1.33 -0.28
N LEU A 23 -15.29 -2.57 0.23
CA LEU A 23 -14.03 -3.14 0.72
C LEU A 23 -13.02 -3.28 -0.41
N LEU A 24 -13.47 -3.56 -1.63
CA LEU A 24 -12.61 -3.71 -2.81
C LEU A 24 -11.85 -2.42 -3.11
N HIS A 25 -12.56 -1.29 -3.20
CA HIS A 25 -11.94 0.00 -3.47
C HIS A 25 -11.18 0.54 -2.27
N HIS A 26 -11.67 0.28 -1.05
CA HIS A 26 -10.94 0.59 0.18
C HIS A 26 -9.56 -0.10 0.16
N ALA A 27 -9.54 -1.42 -0.03
CA ALA A 27 -8.29 -2.18 -0.09
C ALA A 27 -7.36 -1.67 -1.20
N ALA A 28 -7.89 -1.38 -2.40
CA ALA A 28 -7.09 -0.84 -3.50
C ALA A 28 -6.44 0.51 -3.18
N VAL A 29 -7.22 1.48 -2.67
CA VAL A 29 -6.72 2.83 -2.33
C VAL A 29 -5.68 2.77 -1.22
N HIS A 30 -5.91 1.97 -0.17
CA HIS A 30 -4.95 1.83 0.93
C HIS A 30 -3.68 1.10 0.49
N THR A 31 -3.79 0.09 -0.39
CA THR A 31 -2.62 -0.60 -0.98
C THR A 31 -1.74 0.37 -1.77
N VAL A 32 -2.35 1.18 -2.67
CA VAL A 32 -1.60 2.16 -3.46
C VAL A 32 -0.97 3.23 -2.57
N SER A 33 -1.74 3.76 -1.61
CA SER A 33 -1.26 4.77 -0.67
C SER A 33 -0.08 4.28 0.16
N ALA A 34 -0.16 3.07 0.70
CA ALA A 34 0.92 2.45 1.47
C ALA A 34 2.17 2.20 0.62
N GLY A 35 2.00 1.77 -0.64
CA GLY A 35 3.11 1.56 -1.57
C GLY A 35 3.79 2.87 -1.95
N GLY A 36 3.01 3.93 -2.20
CA GLY A 36 3.52 5.27 -2.40
C GLY A 36 4.34 5.78 -1.20
N ARG A 37 3.83 5.61 0.02
CA ARG A 37 4.57 5.96 1.25
C ARG A 37 5.86 5.15 1.40
N ALA A 38 5.86 3.86 1.06
CA ALA A 38 7.07 3.04 1.09
C ALA A 38 8.14 3.57 0.13
N LEU A 39 7.77 3.95 -1.09
CA LEU A 39 8.68 4.56 -2.07
C LEU A 39 9.18 5.93 -1.63
N LEU A 40 8.31 6.77 -1.06
CA LEU A 40 8.72 8.04 -0.47
C LEU A 40 9.75 7.85 0.65
N ALA A 41 9.53 6.88 1.53
CA ALA A 41 10.47 6.54 2.59
C ALA A 41 11.82 6.04 2.03
N LEU A 42 11.78 5.20 0.99
CA LEU A 42 12.98 4.71 0.30
C LEU A 42 13.82 5.84 -0.32
N ASN A 43 13.13 6.84 -0.88
CA ASN A 43 13.75 8.03 -1.46
C ASN A 43 13.99 9.15 -0.43
N ARG A 44 13.69 8.90 0.86
CA ARG A 44 13.81 9.89 1.95
C ARG A 44 13.12 11.22 1.61
N THR A 45 12.01 11.15 0.89
CA THR A 45 11.28 12.29 0.36
C THR A 45 10.01 12.53 1.16
N LEU A 46 9.84 13.73 1.69
CA LEU A 46 8.60 14.16 2.32
C LEU A 46 7.59 14.58 1.26
N PHE A 47 6.30 14.35 1.54
CA PHE A 47 5.20 14.79 0.69
C PHE A 47 4.17 15.56 1.52
N ARG A 48 3.39 16.42 0.87
CA ARG A 48 2.45 17.35 1.55
C ARG A 48 1.08 16.72 1.84
N GLY A 49 0.97 15.41 1.77
CA GLY A 49 -0.26 14.65 1.94
C GLY A 49 -0.85 14.09 0.64
N PRO A 50 -1.95 13.31 0.75
CA PRO A 50 -2.44 12.43 -0.32
C PRO A 50 -2.73 13.12 -1.65
N ARG A 51 -3.19 14.38 -1.62
CA ARG A 51 -3.44 15.20 -2.83
C ARG A 51 -2.22 15.31 -3.75
N TYR A 52 -1.01 15.26 -3.20
CA TYR A 52 0.22 15.46 -3.94
C TYR A 52 0.99 14.17 -4.17
N LEU A 53 0.43 13.01 -3.80
CA LEU A 53 1.15 11.74 -3.81
C LEU A 53 1.66 11.42 -5.22
N ASP A 54 0.77 11.37 -6.21
CA ASP A 54 1.13 11.03 -7.60
C ASP A 54 2.18 11.97 -8.18
N ALA A 55 1.98 13.28 -8.01
CA ALA A 55 2.90 14.30 -8.50
C ALA A 55 4.28 14.19 -7.82
N THR A 56 4.33 13.84 -6.53
CA THR A 56 5.60 13.64 -5.81
C THR A 56 6.28 12.35 -6.24
N LEU A 57 5.53 11.25 -6.38
CA LEU A 57 6.07 9.96 -6.82
C LEU A 57 6.68 10.03 -8.22
N ALA A 58 6.10 10.84 -9.10
CA ALA A 58 6.63 11.08 -10.46
C ALA A 58 7.99 11.79 -10.48
N THR A 59 8.45 12.36 -9.37
CA THR A 59 9.76 13.02 -9.25
C THR A 59 10.84 12.16 -8.62
N LEU A 60 10.52 10.93 -8.21
CA LEU A 60 11.47 10.07 -7.49
C LEU A 60 12.41 9.35 -8.45
N ASP A 61 13.69 9.29 -8.08
CA ASP A 61 14.71 8.55 -8.82
C ASP A 61 14.59 7.03 -8.62
N ARG A 62 14.21 6.58 -7.42
CA ARG A 62 14.11 5.16 -7.08
C ARG A 62 12.66 4.72 -7.05
N ILE A 63 12.13 4.33 -8.20
CA ILE A 63 10.77 3.85 -8.37
C ILE A 63 10.74 2.63 -9.31
N PRO A 64 9.85 1.63 -9.11
CA PRO A 64 9.71 0.53 -10.04
C PRO A 64 9.29 1.03 -11.43
N ASP A 65 9.84 0.42 -12.47
CA ASP A 65 9.42 0.68 -13.85
C ASP A 65 7.91 0.42 -14.00
N GLY A 66 7.21 1.34 -14.65
CA GLY A 66 5.76 1.22 -14.87
C GLY A 66 4.89 1.38 -13.62
N TYR A 67 5.45 1.77 -12.47
CA TYR A 67 4.72 1.96 -11.20
C TYR A 67 3.40 2.73 -11.38
N SER A 68 3.43 3.85 -12.10
CA SER A 68 2.24 4.69 -12.30
C SER A 68 1.11 3.96 -13.03
N ASN A 69 1.44 3.00 -13.90
CA ASN A 69 0.44 2.20 -14.60
C ASN A 69 -0.14 1.13 -13.69
N LEU A 70 0.69 0.46 -12.90
CA LEU A 70 0.25 -0.54 -11.91
C LEU A 70 -0.68 0.10 -10.87
N ALA A 71 -0.29 1.26 -10.31
CA ALA A 71 -1.11 2.00 -9.35
C ALA A 71 -2.48 2.39 -9.94
N ARG A 72 -2.48 2.94 -11.17
CA ARG A 72 -3.71 3.31 -11.86
C ARG A 72 -4.60 2.11 -12.16
N GLN A 73 -4.02 1.00 -12.58
CA GLN A 73 -4.76 -0.23 -12.86
C GLN A 73 -5.45 -0.73 -11.60
N LEU A 74 -4.72 -0.84 -10.48
CA LEU A 74 -5.28 -1.29 -9.20
C LEU A 74 -6.42 -0.37 -8.70
N ILE A 75 -6.29 0.95 -8.86
CA ILE A 75 -7.35 1.89 -8.44
C ILE A 75 -8.59 1.83 -9.35
N THR A 76 -8.39 1.77 -10.67
CA THR A 76 -9.49 1.91 -11.63
C THR A 76 -10.21 0.60 -11.94
N GLN A 77 -9.50 -0.52 -11.82
CA GLN A 77 -10.02 -1.86 -12.07
C GLN A 77 -9.45 -2.83 -11.02
N PRO A 78 -9.82 -2.68 -9.74
CA PRO A 78 -9.31 -3.52 -8.67
C PRO A 78 -9.70 -4.98 -8.90
N SER A 79 -8.70 -5.80 -9.09
CA SER A 79 -8.79 -7.25 -9.22
C SER A 79 -7.62 -7.91 -8.49
N ARG A 80 -7.72 -9.22 -8.28
CA ARG A 80 -6.62 -9.99 -7.69
C ARG A 80 -5.33 -9.84 -8.50
N GLU A 81 -5.44 -9.92 -9.82
CA GLU A 81 -4.31 -9.78 -10.74
C GLU A 81 -3.65 -8.40 -10.64
N SER A 82 -4.46 -7.34 -10.58
CA SER A 82 -3.93 -5.97 -10.44
C SER A 82 -3.24 -5.74 -9.08
N ALA A 83 -3.75 -6.37 -8.03
CA ALA A 83 -3.18 -6.28 -6.68
C ALA A 83 -1.88 -7.06 -6.60
N ASP A 84 -1.88 -8.31 -7.06
CA ASP A 84 -0.69 -9.17 -7.10
C ASP A 84 0.43 -8.51 -7.91
N ALA A 85 0.11 -7.95 -9.10
CA ALA A 85 1.09 -7.25 -9.93
C ALA A 85 1.69 -6.02 -9.23
N TYR A 86 0.86 -5.23 -8.53
CA TYR A 86 1.32 -4.05 -7.80
C TYR A 86 2.20 -4.42 -6.58
N VAL A 87 1.76 -5.39 -5.78
CA VAL A 87 2.49 -5.86 -4.59
C VAL A 87 3.83 -6.47 -5.01
N GLN A 88 3.82 -7.35 -6.01
CA GLN A 88 5.02 -8.02 -6.50
C GLN A 88 6.04 -7.01 -7.05
N ALA A 89 5.60 -6.01 -7.82
CA ALA A 89 6.49 -4.97 -8.32
C ALA A 89 7.20 -4.19 -7.20
N LEU A 90 6.54 -3.99 -6.05
CA LEU A 90 7.18 -3.35 -4.90
C LEU A 90 8.14 -4.30 -4.18
N GLU A 91 7.75 -5.56 -3.95
CA GLU A 91 8.62 -6.58 -3.33
C GLU A 91 9.91 -6.80 -4.12
N ASP A 92 9.80 -6.93 -5.45
CA ASP A 92 10.95 -7.18 -6.33
C ASP A 92 11.88 -5.96 -6.45
N PHE A 93 11.33 -4.76 -6.29
CA PHE A 93 12.09 -3.52 -6.48
C PHE A 93 13.09 -3.24 -5.36
N HIS A 94 12.79 -3.63 -4.12
CA HIS A 94 13.65 -3.31 -2.99
C HIS A 94 13.52 -4.34 -1.86
N PRO A 95 14.63 -4.81 -1.24
CA PRO A 95 14.56 -5.61 -0.03
C PRO A 95 14.10 -4.76 1.16
N TRP A 96 12.80 -4.74 1.40
CA TRP A 96 12.20 -3.97 2.48
C TRP A 96 12.56 -4.52 3.86
N PRO A 97 12.80 -3.66 4.87
CA PRO A 97 13.19 -4.07 6.22
C PRO A 97 11.97 -4.56 7.04
N VAL A 98 11.10 -5.35 6.42
CA VAL A 98 9.88 -5.91 7.02
C VAL A 98 9.79 -7.38 6.66
N ASP A 99 10.01 -8.24 7.64
CA ASP A 99 9.81 -9.69 7.48
C ASP A 99 8.35 -9.98 7.05
N PRO A 100 8.13 -10.68 5.93
CA PRO A 100 6.80 -11.14 5.53
C PRO A 100 6.04 -11.82 6.67
N ALA A 101 6.70 -12.68 7.46
CA ALA A 101 6.06 -13.40 8.56
C ALA A 101 5.57 -12.47 9.69
N ALA A 102 6.24 -11.33 9.89
CA ALA A 102 5.86 -10.34 10.90
C ALA A 102 4.81 -9.33 10.42
N SER A 103 4.46 -9.33 9.13
CA SER A 103 3.62 -8.29 8.52
C SER A 103 2.25 -8.20 9.18
N ALA A 104 1.67 -9.33 9.58
CA ALA A 104 0.44 -9.44 10.38
C ALA A 104 0.51 -8.67 11.70
N SER A 105 1.47 -9.03 12.54
CA SER A 105 1.60 -8.42 13.86
C SER A 105 1.91 -6.92 13.76
N ILE A 106 2.71 -6.51 12.77
CA ILE A 106 3.01 -5.10 12.52
C ILE A 106 1.74 -4.34 12.09
N PHE A 107 1.00 -4.87 11.11
CA PHE A 107 -0.23 -4.22 10.63
C PHE A 107 -1.25 -4.05 11.76
N ILE A 108 -1.54 -5.11 12.51
CA ILE A 108 -2.49 -5.10 13.63
C ILE A 108 -2.06 -4.09 14.69
N ARG A 109 -0.78 -4.12 15.10
CA ARG A 109 -0.26 -3.18 16.12
C ARG A 109 -0.37 -1.73 15.67
N ASP A 110 0.02 -1.45 14.43
CA ASP A 110 0.17 -0.08 13.92
C ASP A 110 -1.16 0.53 13.46
N ASN A 111 -2.16 -0.28 13.10
CA ASN A 111 -3.44 0.19 12.55
C ASN A 111 -4.64 -0.21 13.41
N GLU A 112 -4.79 -1.50 13.74
CA GLU A 112 -5.99 -2.00 14.43
C GLU A 112 -5.95 -1.74 15.95
N LEU A 113 -4.75 -1.65 16.54
CA LEU A 113 -4.55 -1.37 17.97
C LEU A 113 -4.11 0.07 18.25
N ALA A 114 -4.18 0.95 17.25
CA ALA A 114 -3.85 2.37 17.41
C ALA A 114 -4.71 3.04 18.49
N TRP A 115 -5.98 2.66 18.61
CA TRP A 115 -6.89 3.15 19.66
C TRP A 115 -6.44 2.74 21.08
N LEU A 116 -5.76 1.61 21.22
CA LEU A 116 -5.27 1.11 22.50
C LEU A 116 -3.96 1.80 22.90
N THR A 117 -3.09 2.06 21.92
CA THR A 117 -1.75 2.63 22.17
C THR A 117 -1.73 4.17 22.13
N GLY A 118 -2.73 4.79 21.51
CA GLY A 118 -2.75 6.24 21.24
C GLY A 118 -1.75 6.69 20.18
N ILE A 119 -1.05 5.77 19.52
CA ILE A 119 -0.13 6.05 18.42
C ILE A 119 -0.97 6.21 17.16
N LEU A 120 -0.76 7.29 16.42
CA LEU A 120 -1.47 7.50 15.14
C LEU A 120 -1.05 6.43 14.12
N PRO A 121 -2.01 5.85 13.38
CA PRO A 121 -1.69 4.96 12.27
C PRO A 121 -0.76 5.63 11.26
N PRO A 122 0.14 4.88 10.59
CA PRO A 122 1.08 5.44 9.59
C PRO A 122 0.40 6.19 8.43
N GLU A 123 -0.86 5.86 8.12
CA GLU A 123 -1.63 6.57 7.11
C GLU A 123 -2.17 7.94 7.56
N LEU A 124 -2.22 8.19 8.87
CA LEU A 124 -2.71 9.41 9.49
C LEU A 124 -1.60 10.25 10.15
N SER A 125 -0.35 9.77 10.10
CA SER A 125 0.83 10.40 10.70
C SER A 125 1.52 11.41 9.78
#